data_AF-J9FQL6-F1
#
_entry.id   AF-J9FQL6-F1
#
_cell.length_a   1.000
_cell.length_b   1.000
_cell.length_c   1.000
_cell.angle_alpha   90.00
_cell.angle_beta   90.00
_cell.angle_gamma   90.00
#
_symmetry.space_group_name_H-M   'P 1'
#
loop_
_entity.id
_entity.type
_entity.pdbx_description
1 polymer ?
#
loop_
_entity_poly.entity_id
_entity_poly.type
_entity_poly.pdbx_seq_one_letter_code
_entity_poly.pdbx_strand_id
1 'polypeptide(L)' 'DKDYQAVPAVLCKNHGPFAWGKDAHEALHNAVVLEEVAKMAARCEMLNPKVKPAPQELQDKHYFRKHGANAYYGQRDPRS' A
#
# COMPACT_ATOMS: atom_id res chain seq x y z
N ASP A 1 17.86 1.61 -2.83
CA ASP A 1 16.68 2.18 -3.51
C ASP A 1 15.41 1.46 -3.06
N LYS A 2 14.26 2.13 -3.09
CA LYS A 2 12.96 1.48 -2.82
C LYS A 2 12.50 0.76 -4.09
N ASP A 3 12.09 -0.50 -3.98
CA ASP A 3 11.45 -1.23 -5.08
C ASP A 3 10.13 -0.54 -5.45
N TYR A 4 10.03 -0.05 -6.69
CA TYR A 4 8.85 0.65 -7.18
C TYR A 4 7.63 -0.27 -7.29
N GLN A 5 7.81 -1.58 -7.37
CA GLN A 5 6.71 -2.56 -7.34
C GLN A 5 6.20 -2.74 -5.91
N ALA A 6 7.08 -2.68 -4.91
CA ALA A 6 6.71 -2.78 -3.51
C ALA A 6 6.05 -1.49 -2.96
N VAL A 7 6.34 -0.33 -3.56
CA VAL A 7 5.83 0.97 -3.15
C VAL A 7 5.21 1.68 -4.37
N PRO A 8 3.98 1.36 -4.77
CA PRO A 8 3.43 1.76 -6.07
C PRO A 8 2.84 3.18 -6.10
N ALA A 9 3.37 4.08 -5.28
CA ALA A 9 2.93 5.46 -5.23
C ALA A 9 3.97 6.41 -4.61
N VAL A 10 3.82 7.70 -4.90
CA VAL A 10 4.62 8.78 -4.31
C VAL A 10 3.76 10.03 -4.09
N LEU A 11 4.12 10.81 -3.07
CA LEU A 11 3.57 12.14 -2.84
C LEU A 11 4.54 13.20 -3.37
N CYS A 12 4.06 14.02 -4.31
CA CYS A 12 4.81 15.17 -4.79
C CYS A 12 4.48 16.40 -3.93
N LYS A 13 5.49 16.94 -3.24
CA LYS A 13 5.33 18.08 -2.33
C LYS A 13 4.67 19.27 -3.05
N ASN A 14 3.69 19.89 -2.39
CA ASN A 14 2.92 21.03 -2.91
C ASN A 14 2.14 20.73 -4.20
N HIS A 15 1.93 19.46 -4.53
CA HIS A 15 1.20 19.05 -5.71
C HIS A 15 0.16 17.99 -5.33
N GLY A 16 0.52 16.72 -5.34
CA GLY A 16 -0.43 15.64 -5.11
C GLY A 16 0.18 14.25 -5.25
N PRO A 17 -0.68 13.22 -5.17
CA PRO A 17 -0.28 11.83 -5.31
C PRO A 17 -0.03 11.44 -6.77
N PHE A 18 0.92 10.54 -6.98
CA PHE A 18 1.08 9.77 -8.21
C PHE A 18 1.13 8.29 -7.85
N ALA A 19 0.37 7.47 -8.56
CA ALA A 19 0.32 6.02 -8.35
C ALA A 19 0.47 5.29 -9.69
N TRP A 20 0.97 4.06 -9.64
CA TRP A 20 1.19 3.22 -10.82
C TRP A 20 0.80 1.77 -10.53
N GLY A 21 0.71 0.96 -11.59
CA GLY A 21 0.37 -0.46 -11.55
C GLY A 21 0.69 -1.10 -12.91
N LYS A 22 0.51 -2.41 -13.03
CA LYS A 22 0.74 -3.16 -14.28
C LYS A 22 -0.21 -2.76 -15.41
N ASP A 23 -1.38 -2.25 -15.05
CA ASP A 23 -2.41 -1.77 -15.95
C ASP A 23 -3.16 -0.57 -15.31
N ALA A 24 -4.02 0.06 -16.09
CA ALA A 24 -4.76 1.24 -15.65
C ALA A 24 -5.68 0.97 -14.45
N HIS A 25 -6.25 -0.24 -14.36
CA HIS A 25 -7.15 -0.61 -13.27
C HIS A 25 -6.38 -0.81 -11.96
N GLU A 26 -5.20 -1.44 -12.00
CA GLU A 26 -4.33 -1.58 -10.83
C GLU A 26 -3.74 -0.23 -10.40
N ALA A 27 -3.36 0.63 -11.33
CA ALA A 27 -2.90 1.99 -11.00
C ALA A 27 -4.01 2.79 -10.27
N LEU A 28 -5.25 2.71 -10.76
CA LEU A 28 -6.40 3.32 -10.10
C LEU A 28 -6.66 2.72 -8.71
N HIS A 29 -6.57 1.40 -8.57
CA HIS A 29 -6.69 0.73 -7.28
C HIS A 29 -5.66 1.26 -6.27
N ASN A 30 -4.39 1.34 -6.67
CA ASN A 30 -3.32 1.87 -5.82
C ASN A 30 -3.53 3.34 -5.46
N ALA A 31 -4.05 4.17 -6.37
CA ALA A 31 -4.41 5.56 -6.10
C ALA A 31 -5.51 5.69 -5.03
N VAL A 32 -6.56 4.88 -5.12
CA VAL A 32 -7.66 4.87 -4.12
C VAL A 32 -7.15 4.39 -2.77
N VAL A 33 -6.33 3.33 -2.74
CA VAL A 33 -5.72 2.84 -1.49
C VAL A 33 -4.88 3.93 -0.84
N LEU A 34 -4.06 4.65 -1.62
CA LEU A 34 -3.23 5.75 -1.12
C LEU A 34 -4.06 6.86 -0.46
N GLU A 35 -5.16 7.28 -1.09
CA GLU A 35 -6.06 8.30 -0.54
C GLU A 35 -6.66 7.85 0.80
N GLU A 36 -7.18 6.62 0.87
CA GLU A 36 -7.80 6.11 2.08
C GLU A 36 -6.80 5.99 3.24
N VAL A 37 -5.58 5.49 2.98
CA VAL A 37 -4.56 5.39 4.04
C VAL A 37 -4.03 6.76 4.45
N ALA A 38 -3.91 7.73 3.53
CA ALA A 38 -3.52 9.10 3.86
C ALA A 38 -4.54 9.78 4.78
N LYS A 39 -5.83 9.65 4.45
CA LYS A 39 -6.94 10.16 5.27
C LYS A 39 -7.00 9.51 6.66
N MET A 40 -6.80 8.19 6.75
CA MET A 40 -6.73 7.49 8.03
C MET A 40 -5.51 7.91 8.85
N ALA A 41 -4.34 8.02 8.22
CA ALA A 41 -3.10 8.44 8.88
C ALA A 41 -3.22 9.85 9.45
N ALA A 42 -3.69 10.82 8.66
CA ALA A 42 -3.89 12.20 9.11
C ALA A 42 -4.81 12.27 10.34
N ARG A 43 -5.92 11.52 10.34
CA ARG A 43 -6.83 11.44 11.49
C ARG A 43 -6.19 10.76 12.70
N CYS A 44 -5.42 9.70 12.48
CA CYS A 44 -4.71 8.99 13.54
C CYS A 44 -3.71 9.90 14.25
N GLU A 45 -2.93 10.66 13.48
CA GLU A 45 -1.96 11.64 14.00
C GLU A 45 -2.65 12.81 14.72
N MET A 46 -3.79 13.28 14.21
CA MET A 46 -4.60 14.30 14.91
C MET A 46 -5.12 13.80 16.27
N LEU A 47 -5.52 12.53 16.37
CA LEU A 47 -6.03 11.94 17.61
C LEU A 47 -4.92 11.62 18.60
N ASN A 48 -3.77 11.13 18.13
CA ASN A 48 -2.61 10.80 18.95
C ASN A 48 -1.32 11.30 18.29
N PRO A 49 -0.84 12.50 18.66
CA PRO A 49 0.41 13.05 18.13
C PRO A 49 1.67 12.23 18.48
N LYS A 50 1.56 11.27 19.39
CA LYS A 50 2.65 10.35 19.79
C LYS A 50 2.50 8.95 19.20
N VAL A 51 1.59 8.76 18.23
CA VAL A 51 1.45 7.48 17.54
C VAL A 51 2.77 7.06 16.91
N LYS A 52 3.06 5.76 16.98
CA LYS A 52 4.26 5.16 16.38
C LYS A 52 3.86 4.34 15.16
N PRO A 53 4.77 4.17 14.17
CA PRO A 53 4.54 3.24 13.08
C PRO A 53 4.20 1.83 13.59
N ALA A 54 3.46 1.07 12.79
CA ALA A 54 3.20 -0.33 13.08
C ALA A 54 4.53 -1.11 13.20
N PRO A 55 4.61 -2.13 14.08
CA PRO A 55 5.77 -3.01 14.15
C PRO A 55 6.17 -3.57 12.78
N GLN A 56 7.47 -3.61 12.47
CA GLN A 56 7.98 -4.04 11.17
C GLN A 56 7.53 -5.47 10.81
N GLU A 57 7.54 -6.38 11.78
CA GLU A 57 7.06 -7.76 11.63
C GLU A 57 5.61 -7.85 11.13
N LEU A 58 4.74 -6.91 11.52
CA LEU A 58 3.36 -6.85 11.05
C LEU A 58 3.30 -6.31 9.63
N GLN A 59 4.08 -5.27 9.32
CA GLN A 59 4.16 -4.71 7.97
C GLN A 59 4.63 -5.78 6.98
N ASP A 60 5.70 -6.50 7.32
CA ASP A 60 6.29 -7.57 6.51
C ASP A 60 5.28 -8.71 6.32
N LYS A 61 4.63 -9.16 7.41
CA LYS A 61 3.60 -10.21 7.33
C LYS A 61 2.47 -9.82 6.37
N HIS A 62 2.02 -8.57 6.40
CA HIS A 62 0.94 -8.11 5.52
C HIS A 62 1.37 -7.95 4.06
N TYR A 63 2.60 -7.47 3.82
CA TYR A 63 3.17 -7.36 2.48
C TYR A 63 3.40 -8.75 1.86
N PHE A 64 4.15 -9.62 2.54
CA PHE A 64 4.51 -10.95 2.04
C PHE A 64 3.32 -11.91 1.89
N ARG A 65 2.21 -11.63 2.57
CA ARG A 65 0.94 -12.36 2.37
C ARG A 65 0.43 -12.26 0.93
N LYS A 66 0.66 -11.13 0.25
CA LYS A 66 0.21 -10.86 -1.11
C LYS A 66 1.36 -10.85 -2.14
N HIS A 67 2.58 -10.52 -1.70
CA HIS A 67 3.74 -10.31 -2.58
C HIS A 67 4.93 -11.14 -2.10
N GLY A 68 5.30 -12.21 -2.80
CA GLY A 68 6.44 -13.06 -2.45
C GLY A 68 6.29 -14.50 -2.94
N ALA A 69 7.37 -15.28 -2.87
CA ALA A 69 7.39 -16.67 -3.38
C ALA A 69 6.35 -17.59 -2.70
N ASN A 70 5.91 -17.25 -1.48
CA ASN A 70 4.91 -17.99 -0.70
C ASN A 70 3.57 -17.23 -0.56
N ALA A 71 3.26 -16.30 -1.47
CA ALA A 71 1.97 -15.59 -1.43
C ALA A 71 0.80 -16.59 -1.55
N TYR A 72 -0.12 -16.55 -0.59
CA TYR A 72 -1.18 -17.56 -0.45
C TYR A 72 -2.60 -16.99 -0.60
N TYR A 73 -2.74 -15.68 -0.85
CA TYR A 73 -4.02 -15.01 -1.01
C TYR A 73 -4.18 -14.51 -2.47
N GLY A 74 -5.24 -14.94 -3.17
CA GLY A 74 -5.49 -14.59 -4.57
C GLY A 74 -5.13 -15.68 -5.60
N GLN A 75 -4.78 -16.90 -5.17
CA GLN A 75 -4.74 -18.04 -6.09
C GLN A 75 -6.15 -18.26 -6.68
N ARG A 76 -6.32 -17.97 -7.97
CA ARG A 76 -7.48 -18.49 -8.72
C ARG A 76 -7.38 -20.01 -8.68
N ASP A 77 -8.49 -20.67 -8.37
CA ASP A 77 -8.63 -22.10 -8.64
C ASP A 77 -8.24 -22.32 -10.10
N PRO A 78 -7.31 -23.25 -10.43
CA PRO A 78 -7.01 -23.58 -11.82
C PRO A 78 -8.22 -24.11 -12.62
N ARG A 79 -9.41 -24.23 -12.00
CA ARG A 79 -10.69 -24.62 -12.60
C ARG A 79 -11.74 -23.52 -12.74
N SER A 80 -11.43 -22.23 -12.51
CA SER A 80 -12.36 -21.11 -12.76
C SER A 80 -12.05 -20.33 -14.02
#